data_AF-A0A382N8Y6-F1
#
_entry.id   AF-A0A382N8Y6-F1
#
_cell.length_a   1.000
_cell.length_b   1.000
_cell.length_c   1.000
_cell.angle_alpha   90.00
_cell.angle_beta   90.00
_cell.angle_gamma   90.00
#
_symmetry.space_group_name_H-M   'P 1'
#
loop_
_entity.id
_entity.type
_entity.pdbx_description
1 polymer ?
#
loop_
_entity_poly.entity_id
_entity_poly.type
_entity_poly.pdbx_seq_one_letter_code
_entity_poly.pdbx_strand_id
1 'polypeptide(L)'
;MNQQIKFLISIAICYFVFIKPDIVGAQTLDEELKKCSEITVSLIRLQCYDRLSKEPEARSAQTSNQPKRRNIFQRRSRDTTAKQEEQEIITEETSIDSSVASETDNINQSSDSFGKESRDDANEVNSRIVGEFSGWTGETQFQLENGQIWRQSGNGFLKVSMNNPKVNIKAGMFGGYILSVEGYNSRVKVKRVK
;
A
#
# COMPACT_ATOMS: atom_id res chain seq x y z
N MET A 1 -22.54 38.35 -74.86
CA MET A 1 -21.76 37.40 -74.03
C MET A 1 -21.03 38.02 -72.84
N ASN A 2 -20.69 39.32 -72.82
CA ASN A 2 -19.86 39.92 -71.75
C ASN A 2 -20.55 40.16 -70.39
N GLN A 3 -21.88 40.21 -70.32
CA GLN A 3 -22.60 40.59 -69.09
C GLN A 3 -22.95 39.38 -68.21
N GLN A 4 -23.27 38.24 -68.84
CA GLN A 4 -23.48 36.95 -68.17
C GLN A 4 -22.17 36.44 -67.55
N ILE A 5 -21.04 36.61 -68.24
CA ILE A 5 -19.70 36.23 -67.73
C ILE A 5 -19.32 37.08 -66.51
N LYS A 6 -19.61 38.40 -66.52
CA LYS A 6 -19.38 39.28 -65.37
C LYS A 6 -20.24 38.92 -64.15
N PHE A 7 -21.49 38.49 -64.37
CA PHE A 7 -22.36 38.02 -63.29
C PHE A 7 -21.86 36.70 -62.68
N LEU A 8 -21.43 35.75 -63.50
CA LEU A 8 -20.87 34.48 -63.02
C LEU A 8 -19.55 34.67 -62.27
N ILE A 9 -18.69 35.59 -62.72
CA ILE A 9 -17.45 35.95 -62.01
C ILE A 9 -17.76 36.66 -60.69
N SER A 10 -18.75 37.56 -60.65
CA SER A 10 -19.17 38.23 -59.40
C SER A 10 -19.75 37.26 -58.38
N ILE A 11 -20.51 36.25 -58.82
CA ILE A 11 -21.07 35.23 -57.93
C ILE A 11 -19.93 34.33 -57.39
N ALA A 12 -18.98 33.93 -58.24
CA ALA A 12 -17.83 33.12 -57.81
C ALA A 12 -16.91 33.87 -56.81
N ILE A 13 -16.71 35.18 -56.99
CA ILE A 13 -15.92 36.01 -56.07
C ILE A 13 -16.67 36.22 -54.74
N CYS A 14 -18.00 36.39 -54.77
CA CYS A 14 -18.81 36.47 -53.55
C CYS A 14 -18.83 35.16 -52.75
N TYR A 15 -18.74 34.00 -53.42
CA TYR A 15 -18.65 32.69 -52.75
C TYR A 15 -17.28 32.46 -52.09
N PHE A 16 -16.19 33.04 -52.61
CA PHE A 16 -14.86 32.89 -52.02
C PHE A 16 -14.63 33.73 -50.75
N VAL A 17 -15.40 34.80 -50.53
CA VAL A 17 -15.25 35.70 -49.36
C VAL A 17 -15.99 35.18 -48.12
N PHE A 18 -16.94 34.24 -48.26
CA PHE A 18 -17.71 33.70 -47.14
C PHE A 18 -17.18 32.40 -46.54
N ILE A 19 -16.13 31.81 -47.11
CA ILE A 19 -15.45 30.65 -46.51
C ILE A 19 -14.41 31.19 -45.53
N LYS A 20 -14.83 31.42 -44.29
CA LYS A 20 -13.87 31.58 -43.18
C LYS A 20 -13.08 30.27 -43.08
N PRO A 21 -11.74 30.29 -43.11
CA PRO A 21 -10.98 29.13 -42.70
C PRO A 21 -11.25 28.95 -41.20
N ASP A 22 -11.97 27.90 -40.82
CA ASP A 22 -11.87 27.37 -39.46
C ASP A 22 -10.43 26.88 -39.31
N ILE A 23 -9.58 27.78 -38.83
CA ILE A 23 -8.26 27.44 -38.32
C ILE A 23 -8.57 26.60 -37.08
N VAL A 24 -8.62 25.28 -37.27
CA VAL A 24 -8.58 24.30 -36.20
C VAL A 24 -7.28 24.57 -35.46
N GLY A 25 -7.37 25.34 -34.38
CA GLY A 25 -6.27 25.51 -33.46
C GLY A 25 -5.85 24.12 -33.00
N ALA A 26 -4.64 23.71 -33.35
CA ALA A 26 -3.97 22.65 -32.64
C ALA A 26 -3.79 23.17 -31.20
N GLN A 27 -4.80 22.96 -30.34
CA GLN A 27 -4.67 23.21 -28.92
C GLN A 27 -3.48 22.37 -28.47
N THR A 28 -2.45 23.06 -28.00
CA THR A 28 -1.27 22.40 -27.46
C THR A 28 -1.68 21.74 -26.15
N LEU A 29 -1.15 20.55 -25.89
CA LEU A 29 -1.44 19.80 -24.65
C LEU A 29 -1.20 20.66 -23.40
N ASP A 30 -0.21 21.57 -23.45
CA ASP A 30 0.15 22.49 -22.38
C ASP A 30 -0.97 23.48 -22.04
N GLU A 31 -1.74 23.92 -23.04
CA GLU A 31 -2.85 24.86 -22.84
C GLU A 31 -4.04 24.18 -22.14
N GLU A 32 -4.33 22.93 -22.48
CA GLU A 32 -5.37 22.14 -21.83
C GLU A 32 -4.98 21.74 -20.40
N LEU A 33 -3.70 21.41 -20.18
CA LEU A 33 -3.15 21.15 -18.85
C LEU A 33 -3.27 22.38 -17.93
N LYS A 34 -3.04 23.59 -18.46
CA LYS A 34 -3.18 24.84 -17.70
C LYS A 34 -4.62 25.04 -17.21
N LYS A 35 -5.61 24.78 -18.07
CA LYS A 35 -7.04 24.87 -17.72
C LYS A 35 -7.41 23.91 -16.58
N CYS A 36 -6.88 22.68 -16.57
CA CYS A 36 -7.11 21.75 -15.46
C CYS A 36 -6.50 22.24 -14.14
N SER A 37 -5.32 22.89 -14.20
CA SER A 37 -4.61 23.34 -12.98
C SER A 37 -5.31 24.46 -12.22
N GLU A 38 -6.11 25.29 -12.90
CA GLU A 38 -6.80 26.44 -12.34
C GLU A 38 -8.08 26.06 -11.55
N ILE A 39 -8.53 24.80 -11.67
CA ILE A 39 -9.73 24.31 -10.99
C ILE A 39 -9.46 24.14 -9.49
N THR A 40 -10.24 24.84 -8.65
CA THR A 40 -10.09 24.85 -7.19
C THR A 40 -10.65 23.60 -6.51
N VAL A 41 -11.69 22.97 -7.09
CA VAL A 41 -12.34 21.78 -6.54
C VAL A 41 -11.52 20.53 -6.89
N SER A 42 -11.01 19.85 -5.87
CA SER A 42 -10.08 18.72 -6.01
C SER A 42 -10.62 17.57 -6.89
N LEU A 43 -11.89 17.20 -6.73
CA LEU A 43 -12.51 16.12 -7.50
C LEU A 43 -12.61 16.48 -8.99
N ILE A 44 -13.02 17.71 -9.31
CA ILE A 44 -13.19 18.18 -10.68
C ILE A 44 -11.82 18.31 -11.37
N ARG A 45 -10.83 18.82 -10.64
CA ARG A 45 -9.44 18.90 -11.11
C ARG A 45 -8.88 17.53 -11.49
N LEU A 46 -9.11 16.53 -10.65
CA LEU A 46 -8.63 15.17 -10.87
C LEU A 46 -9.31 14.53 -12.10
N GLN A 47 -10.62 14.68 -12.22
CA GLN A 47 -11.38 14.21 -13.40
C GLN A 47 -10.95 14.91 -14.70
N CYS A 48 -10.50 16.16 -14.62
CA CYS A 48 -9.97 16.90 -15.78
C CYS A 48 -8.69 16.25 -16.32
N TYR A 49 -7.71 15.98 -15.44
CA TYR A 49 -6.47 15.31 -15.82
C TYR A 49 -6.70 13.88 -16.33
N ASP A 50 -7.62 13.14 -15.70
CA ASP A 50 -7.99 11.78 -16.13
C ASP A 50 -8.61 11.73 -17.53
N ARG A 51 -9.23 12.81 -17.99
CA ARG A 51 -9.81 12.88 -19.35
C ARG A 51 -8.71 13.10 -20.39
N LEU A 52 -7.76 13.99 -20.11
CA LEU A 52 -6.62 14.27 -20.99
C LEU A 52 -5.74 13.04 -21.20
N SER A 53 -5.63 12.16 -20.21
CA SER A 53 -4.87 10.90 -20.31
C SER A 53 -5.62 9.77 -21.01
N LYS A 54 -6.95 9.87 -21.15
CA LYS A 54 -7.82 8.85 -21.75
C LYS A 54 -8.20 9.13 -23.19
N GLU A 55 -7.95 10.34 -23.70
CA GLU A 55 -8.17 10.59 -25.12
C GLU A 55 -7.21 9.75 -25.96
N PRO A 56 -7.73 8.89 -26.85
CA PRO A 56 -6.91 8.01 -27.65
C PRO A 56 -6.09 8.84 -28.64
N GLU A 57 -4.78 8.63 -28.60
CA GLU A 57 -3.70 8.94 -29.55
C GLU A 57 -4.11 9.34 -30.99
N ALA A 58 -4.81 10.46 -31.16
CA ALA A 58 -5.06 11.07 -32.45
C ALA A 58 -4.44 12.46 -32.48
N ARG A 59 -3.11 12.53 -32.28
CA ARG A 59 -2.24 13.67 -32.69
C ARG A 59 -0.73 13.49 -32.47
N SER A 60 -0.24 12.41 -31.85
CA SER A 60 1.21 12.14 -31.82
C SER A 60 1.59 11.16 -32.92
N ALA A 61 2.32 11.67 -33.91
CA ALA A 61 2.99 10.84 -34.89
C ALA A 61 4.16 10.09 -34.22
N GLN A 62 4.11 8.76 -34.32
CA GLN A 62 5.22 7.80 -34.36
C GLN A 62 6.29 7.85 -33.25
N THR A 63 6.33 6.77 -32.46
CA THR A 63 7.52 5.89 -32.44
C THR A 63 7.13 4.50 -31.93
N SER A 64 7.09 3.57 -32.87
CA SER A 64 7.06 2.12 -32.64
C SER A 64 8.30 1.69 -31.85
N ASN A 65 8.13 0.79 -30.87
CA ASN A 65 8.82 -0.51 -30.82
C ASN A 65 8.55 -1.23 -29.47
N GLN A 66 7.63 -2.20 -29.47
CA GLN A 66 7.61 -3.28 -28.48
C GLN A 66 8.49 -4.44 -28.98
N PRO A 67 9.16 -5.19 -28.07
CA PRO A 67 9.47 -6.58 -28.34
C PRO A 67 8.78 -7.56 -27.37
N LYS A 68 8.35 -8.65 -28.00
CA LYS A 68 7.52 -9.77 -27.57
C LYS A 68 8.31 -10.75 -26.69
N ARG A 69 7.73 -11.12 -25.55
CA ARG A 69 8.19 -12.15 -24.58
C ARG A 69 8.41 -13.51 -25.27
N ARG A 70 9.55 -14.16 -25.03
CA ARG A 70 9.78 -15.59 -25.38
C ARG A 70 10.07 -16.40 -24.12
N ASN A 71 9.35 -17.51 -23.96
CA ASN A 71 9.51 -18.45 -22.84
C ASN A 71 10.66 -19.42 -23.13
N ILE A 72 11.64 -19.49 -22.21
CA ILE A 72 12.77 -20.42 -22.24
C ILE A 72 12.53 -21.44 -21.11
N PHE A 73 11.90 -22.55 -21.47
CA PHE A 73 11.95 -23.78 -20.69
C PHE A 73 12.42 -24.89 -21.64
N GLN A 74 13.74 -25.13 -21.65
CA GLN A 74 14.33 -26.34 -22.22
C GLN A 74 15.38 -26.91 -21.26
N ARG A 75 14.86 -27.77 -20.38
CA ARG A 75 15.35 -29.09 -19.98
C ARG A 75 16.76 -29.48 -20.50
N ARG A 76 17.69 -29.78 -19.57
CA ARG A 76 18.76 -30.77 -19.79
C ARG A 76 19.04 -31.54 -18.50
N SER A 77 18.59 -32.78 -18.49
CA SER A 77 19.09 -33.86 -17.65
C SER A 77 20.51 -34.24 -18.09
N ARG A 78 21.39 -34.54 -17.13
CA ARG A 78 22.59 -35.33 -17.37
C ARG A 78 22.86 -36.20 -16.14
N ASP A 79 22.64 -37.50 -16.34
CA ASP A 79 23.10 -38.58 -15.50
C ASP A 79 24.64 -38.67 -15.49
N THR A 80 25.22 -39.05 -14.36
CA THR A 80 26.40 -39.91 -14.35
C THR A 80 26.41 -40.74 -13.06
N THR A 81 26.46 -42.05 -13.24
CA THR A 81 26.38 -43.12 -12.23
C THR A 81 27.76 -43.77 -12.06
N ALA A 82 28.20 -44.02 -10.82
CA ALA A 82 29.14 -45.08 -10.35
C ALA A 82 29.39 -44.89 -8.83
N LYS A 83 28.87 -45.72 -7.89
CA LYS A 83 29.38 -47.02 -7.33
C LYS A 83 30.84 -46.94 -6.82
N GLN A 84 31.28 -47.43 -5.64
CA GLN A 84 30.74 -48.28 -4.55
C GLN A 84 31.81 -48.39 -3.41
N GLU A 85 31.39 -48.57 -2.12
CA GLU A 85 32.05 -49.28 -0.95
C GLU A 85 33.52 -48.88 -0.51
N GLU A 86 34.04 -48.90 0.73
CA GLU A 86 33.78 -49.54 2.05
C GLU A 86 34.51 -48.77 3.20
N GLN A 87 34.25 -49.16 4.46
CA GLN A 87 34.49 -48.53 5.78
C GLN A 87 35.92 -48.59 6.36
N GLU A 88 36.26 -47.66 7.28
CA GLU A 88 36.89 -47.86 8.62
C GLU A 88 37.07 -46.48 9.31
N ILE A 89 36.44 -46.16 10.45
CA ILE A 89 36.87 -46.31 11.87
C ILE A 89 37.09 -44.93 12.54
N ILE A 90 36.34 -44.74 13.65
CA ILE A 90 36.53 -43.88 14.83
C ILE A 90 36.64 -42.35 14.60
N THR A 91 35.65 -41.59 15.06
CA THR A 91 35.71 -40.78 16.31
C THR A 91 34.35 -40.11 16.56
N GLU A 92 33.73 -40.48 17.69
CA GLU A 92 33.01 -39.63 18.64
C GLU A 92 32.45 -38.27 18.16
N GLU A 93 31.11 -38.17 18.05
CA GLU A 93 30.26 -37.21 18.76
C GLU A 93 28.79 -37.37 18.29
N THR A 94 27.96 -37.98 19.14
CA THR A 94 26.53 -38.15 18.91
C THR A 94 25.79 -36.86 19.30
N SER A 95 25.47 -36.04 18.30
CA SER A 95 24.34 -35.12 18.35
C SER A 95 23.28 -35.57 17.32
N ILE A 96 22.18 -36.13 17.82
CA ILE A 96 20.91 -36.36 17.08
C ILE A 96 20.03 -35.15 17.41
N ASP A 97 19.82 -34.22 16.46
CA ASP A 97 18.67 -34.13 15.51
C ASP A 97 17.36 -33.81 16.25
N SER A 98 16.57 -32.76 15.97
CA SER A 98 16.03 -32.22 14.72
C SER A 98 15.32 -30.88 15.09
N SER A 99 15.03 -29.86 14.28
CA SER A 99 14.91 -29.73 12.83
C SER A 99 14.78 -28.23 12.42
N VAL A 100 15.09 -27.98 11.15
CA VAL A 100 14.71 -26.84 10.28
C VAL A 100 15.43 -25.50 10.46
N ALA A 101 16.53 -25.39 9.73
CA ALA A 101 16.90 -24.16 9.04
C ALA A 101 16.06 -24.00 7.77
N SER A 102 15.51 -22.81 7.55
CA SER A 102 15.24 -22.28 6.22
C SER A 102 15.77 -20.84 6.20
N GLU A 103 16.89 -20.69 5.51
CA GLU A 103 17.49 -19.42 5.14
C GLU A 103 16.65 -18.71 4.05
N THR A 104 16.50 -17.40 4.26
CA THR A 104 16.57 -16.28 3.32
C THR A 104 16.04 -16.37 1.88
N ASP A 105 15.42 -15.25 1.52
CA ASP A 105 15.25 -14.68 0.17
C ASP A 105 14.05 -15.14 -0.66
N ASN A 106 12.90 -14.57 -0.31
CA ASN A 106 11.85 -14.27 -1.28
C ASN A 106 11.51 -12.77 -1.23
N ILE A 107 12.39 -11.93 -1.78
CA ILE A 107 12.04 -10.57 -2.19
C ILE A 107 11.32 -10.68 -3.54
N ASN A 108 10.02 -10.95 -3.49
CA ASN A 108 9.07 -10.70 -4.57
C ASN A 108 7.69 -10.55 -3.96
N GLN A 109 7.48 -9.47 -3.22
CA GLN A 109 6.14 -8.99 -2.93
C GLN A 109 5.97 -7.66 -3.64
N SER A 110 5.24 -7.74 -4.75
CA SER A 110 4.78 -6.62 -5.54
C SER A 110 4.15 -5.56 -4.63
N SER A 111 4.42 -4.31 -5.00
CA SER A 111 4.08 -3.06 -4.35
C SER A 111 2.57 -2.74 -4.33
N ASP A 112 1.74 -3.68 -3.87
CA ASP A 112 0.30 -3.46 -3.63
C ASP A 112 0.03 -3.15 -2.14
N SER A 113 0.85 -2.26 -1.57
CA SER A 113 0.66 -1.69 -0.22
C SER A 113 0.51 -0.17 -0.29
N PHE A 114 -0.17 0.32 -1.32
CA PHE A 114 -0.59 1.72 -1.38
C PHE A 114 -2.09 1.78 -1.09
N GLY A 115 -2.46 2.39 0.04
CA GLY A 115 -3.85 2.47 0.50
C GLY A 115 -4.29 1.40 1.50
N LYS A 116 -3.42 0.43 1.85
CA LYS A 116 -3.59 -0.35 3.07
C LYS A 116 -3.10 0.48 4.24
N GLU A 117 -4.02 0.99 5.05
CA GLU A 117 -3.71 1.35 6.43
C GLU A 117 -3.06 0.10 7.05
N SER A 118 -1.81 0.20 7.49
CA SER A 118 -1.15 -0.91 8.19
C SER A 118 -1.88 -1.10 9.52
N ARG A 119 -2.91 -1.95 9.51
CA ARG A 119 -3.67 -2.40 10.70
C ARG A 119 -3.04 -3.65 11.31
N ASP A 120 -1.90 -4.05 10.75
CA ASP A 120 -1.12 -5.20 11.15
C ASP A 120 -0.12 -4.65 12.18
N ASP A 121 -0.13 -5.22 13.39
CA ASP A 121 0.71 -4.88 14.57
C ASP A 121 0.30 -3.70 15.46
N ALA A 122 -0.60 -2.80 15.05
CA ALA A 122 -1.02 -1.66 15.89
C ALA A 122 -2.06 -1.98 16.99
N ASN A 123 -2.69 -3.16 16.92
CA ASN A 123 -3.86 -3.49 17.74
C ASN A 123 -3.55 -4.26 19.02
N GLU A 124 -2.29 -4.69 19.21
CA GLU A 124 -1.84 -5.44 20.38
C GLU A 124 -0.53 -4.87 20.92
N VAL A 125 -0.51 -4.53 22.21
CA VAL A 125 0.66 -4.00 22.92
C VAL A 125 1.02 -4.99 24.02
N ASN A 126 2.17 -5.63 23.86
CA ASN A 126 2.79 -6.47 24.88
C ASN A 126 3.88 -5.66 25.57
N SER A 127 3.72 -5.41 26.87
CA SER A 127 4.64 -4.56 27.65
C SER A 127 4.56 -4.91 29.13
N ARG A 128 5.42 -4.33 29.95
CA ARG A 128 5.30 -4.36 31.42
C ARG A 128 4.81 -3.03 31.97
N ILE A 129 4.07 -3.09 33.09
CA ILE A 129 3.80 -1.91 33.90
C ILE A 129 5.06 -1.54 34.68
N VAL A 130 5.39 -0.26 34.79
CA VAL A 130 6.55 0.22 35.54
C VAL A 130 6.19 0.40 37.01
N GLY A 131 6.93 -0.23 37.92
CA GLY A 131 6.83 -0.05 39.36
C GLY A 131 5.90 -1.02 40.07
N GLU A 132 5.33 -0.57 41.19
CA GLU A 132 4.36 -1.35 41.98
C GLU A 132 2.97 -1.26 41.36
N PHE A 133 2.33 -2.42 41.22
CA PHE A 133 1.01 -2.57 40.65
C PHE A 133 0.05 -3.15 41.70
N SER A 134 -0.90 -2.32 42.14
CA SER A 134 -1.89 -2.68 43.15
C SER A 134 -3.23 -3.18 42.58
N GLY A 135 -3.30 -3.45 41.27
CA GLY A 135 -4.55 -3.71 40.56
C GLY A 135 -5.24 -2.43 40.09
N TRP A 136 -6.56 -2.46 39.91
CA TRP A 136 -7.34 -1.33 39.40
C TRP A 136 -8.73 -1.21 40.03
N THR A 137 -9.22 0.01 40.19
CA THR A 137 -10.45 0.32 40.95
C THR A 137 -11.41 1.28 40.27
N GLY A 138 -11.08 1.81 39.09
CA GLY A 138 -11.93 2.71 38.30
C GLY A 138 -11.14 3.81 37.59
N GLU A 139 -10.13 4.36 38.25
CA GLU A 139 -9.39 5.55 37.78
C GLU A 139 -7.88 5.28 37.62
N THR A 140 -7.49 4.02 37.64
CA THR A 140 -6.09 3.62 37.67
C THR A 140 -5.40 3.95 36.34
N GLN A 141 -4.20 4.52 36.46
CA GLN A 141 -3.31 4.78 35.33
C GLN A 141 -2.19 3.74 35.33
N PHE A 142 -1.88 3.25 34.14
CA PHE A 142 -0.86 2.25 33.89
C PHE A 142 0.22 2.90 33.02
N GLN A 143 1.40 3.09 33.60
CA GLN A 143 2.59 3.49 32.87
C GLN A 143 3.30 2.24 32.38
N LEU A 144 3.49 2.13 31.08
CA LEU A 144 4.15 1.00 30.45
C LEU A 144 5.65 1.27 30.25
N GLU A 145 6.45 0.21 30.15
CA GLU A 145 7.90 0.31 29.92
C GLU A 145 8.26 0.97 28.59
N ASN A 146 7.37 0.87 27.60
CA ASN A 146 7.48 1.54 26.31
C ASN A 146 7.16 3.06 26.37
N GLY A 147 6.92 3.61 27.57
CA GLY A 147 6.63 5.02 27.81
C GLY A 147 5.17 5.44 27.54
N GLN A 148 4.31 4.52 27.10
CA GLN A 148 2.89 4.79 26.93
C GLN A 148 2.17 4.88 28.27
N ILE A 149 1.13 5.70 28.32
CA ILE A 149 0.28 5.82 29.51
C ILE A 149 -1.15 5.47 29.13
N TRP A 150 -1.70 4.49 29.82
CA TRP A 150 -3.07 4.01 29.64
C TRP A 150 -3.87 4.27 30.90
N ARG A 151 -5.16 4.60 30.76
CA ARG A 151 -6.06 4.81 31.90
C ARG A 151 -7.27 3.91 31.78
N GLN A 152 -7.70 3.35 32.90
CA GLN A 152 -8.96 2.62 32.98
C GLN A 152 -10.12 3.50 32.49
N SER A 153 -10.97 2.92 31.64
CA SER A 153 -12.15 3.60 31.10
C SER A 153 -13.44 2.81 31.30
N GLY A 154 -13.36 1.54 31.68
CA GLY A 154 -14.51 0.69 31.95
C GLY A 154 -14.58 0.23 33.39
N ASN A 155 -15.75 -0.28 33.75
CA ASN A 155 -16.00 -0.87 35.05
C ASN A 155 -15.13 -2.13 35.21
N GLY A 156 -14.43 -2.22 36.32
CA GLY A 156 -13.54 -3.34 36.61
C GLY A 156 -12.87 -3.11 37.95
N PHE A 157 -12.71 -4.19 38.70
CA PHE A 157 -12.02 -4.18 39.98
C PHE A 157 -11.07 -5.37 40.02
N LEU A 158 -9.82 -5.10 40.35
CA LEU A 158 -8.82 -6.11 40.67
C LEU A 158 -7.97 -5.55 41.81
N LYS A 159 -7.78 -6.35 42.86
CA LYS A 159 -6.86 -6.03 43.94
C LYS A 159 -5.79 -7.10 43.98
N VAL A 160 -4.57 -6.72 43.62
CA VAL A 160 -3.37 -7.57 43.63
C VAL A 160 -2.20 -6.70 44.08
N SER A 161 -1.08 -7.28 44.46
CA SER A 161 0.16 -6.53 44.69
C SER A 161 1.27 -7.25 43.96
N MET A 162 1.86 -6.57 42.98
CA MET A 162 2.93 -7.08 42.13
C MET A 162 3.92 -5.99 41.79
N ASN A 163 5.13 -6.38 41.40
CA ASN A 163 6.14 -5.47 40.89
C ASN A 163 6.42 -5.79 39.42
N ASN A 164 6.39 -4.76 38.57
CA ASN A 164 6.64 -4.84 37.12
C ASN A 164 5.90 -5.99 36.37
N PRO A 165 4.58 -6.15 36.56
CA PRO A 165 3.85 -7.24 35.92
C PRO A 165 3.81 -7.07 34.39
N LYS A 166 3.84 -8.20 33.68
CA LYS A 166 3.61 -8.24 32.22
C LYS A 166 2.12 -8.06 31.93
N VAL A 167 1.84 -7.23 30.95
CA VAL A 167 0.47 -6.91 30.52
C VAL A 167 0.35 -6.99 29.01
N ASN A 168 -0.84 -7.35 28.58
CA ASN A 168 -1.25 -7.42 27.20
C ASN A 168 -2.45 -6.49 27.00
N ILE A 169 -2.31 -5.53 26.10
CA ILE A 169 -3.39 -4.63 25.72
C ILE A 169 -3.79 -4.95 24.30
N LYS A 170 -5.03 -5.36 24.08
CA LYS A 170 -5.54 -5.71 22.75
C LYS A 170 -6.81 -4.97 22.39
N ALA A 171 -7.01 -4.70 21.10
CA ALA A 171 -8.26 -4.17 20.60
C ALA A 171 -9.43 -5.12 20.93
N GLY A 172 -10.50 -4.57 21.50
CA GLY A 172 -11.71 -5.31 21.82
C GLY A 172 -12.64 -5.46 20.62
N MET A 173 -13.47 -6.52 20.60
CA MET A 173 -14.44 -6.78 19.53
C MET A 173 -15.49 -5.65 19.36
N PHE A 174 -15.78 -4.91 20.43
CA PHE A 174 -16.71 -3.76 20.41
C PHE A 174 -15.98 -2.42 20.42
N GLY A 175 -14.76 -2.38 19.88
CA GLY A 175 -13.90 -1.21 19.90
C GLY A 175 -13.27 -0.92 21.27
N GLY A 176 -12.33 0.02 21.27
CA GLY A 176 -11.49 0.32 22.42
C GLY A 176 -10.45 -0.77 22.69
N TYR A 177 -9.72 -0.61 23.78
CA TYR A 177 -8.62 -1.48 24.17
C TYR A 177 -8.93 -2.18 25.48
N ILE A 178 -8.50 -3.43 25.60
CA ILE A 178 -8.67 -4.26 26.79
C ILE A 178 -7.28 -4.62 27.32
N LEU A 179 -7.01 -4.24 28.56
CA LEU A 179 -5.81 -4.63 29.29
C LEU A 179 -6.07 -5.93 30.05
N SER A 180 -5.11 -6.84 29.94
CA SER A 180 -5.05 -8.11 30.67
C SER A 180 -3.68 -8.21 31.35
N VAL A 181 -3.64 -8.76 32.56
CA VAL A 181 -2.38 -9.00 33.29
C VAL A 181 -2.05 -10.48 33.20
N GLU A 182 -0.79 -10.81 32.91
CA GLU A 182 -0.35 -12.21 32.86
C GLU A 182 -0.57 -12.88 34.23
N GLY A 183 -1.13 -14.09 34.22
CA GLY A 183 -1.46 -14.84 35.44
C GLY A 183 -2.83 -14.50 36.04
N TYR A 184 -3.59 -13.54 35.49
CA TYR A 184 -4.95 -13.24 35.92
C TYR A 184 -5.96 -13.28 34.77
N ASN A 185 -7.15 -13.78 35.07
CA ASN A 185 -8.28 -13.79 34.12
C ASN A 185 -9.03 -12.45 34.05
N SER A 186 -8.67 -11.51 34.93
CA SER A 186 -9.29 -10.20 35.01
C SER A 186 -8.85 -9.31 33.85
N ARG A 187 -9.84 -8.67 33.23
CA ARG A 187 -9.68 -7.81 32.06
C ARG A 187 -10.40 -6.49 32.28
N VAL A 188 -9.84 -5.40 31.78
CA VAL A 188 -10.43 -4.06 31.95
C VAL A 188 -10.29 -3.24 30.68
N LYS A 189 -11.31 -2.43 30.35
CA LYS A 189 -11.22 -1.48 29.23
C LYS A 189 -10.32 -0.32 29.61
N VAL A 190 -9.44 0.04 28.69
CA VAL A 190 -8.48 1.12 28.85
C VAL A 190 -8.52 2.06 27.64
N LYS A 191 -8.10 3.30 27.89
CA LYS A 191 -7.89 4.33 26.87
C LYS A 191 -6.49 4.88 26.99
N ARG A 192 -5.82 5.07 25.85
CA ARG A 192 -4.50 5.69 25.80
C ARG A 192 -4.61 7.17 26.16
N VAL A 193 -3.74 7.62 27.05
CA VAL A 193 -3.63 9.02 27.50
C VAL A 193 -2.37 9.67 26.92
N LYS A 194 -1.29 8.90 26.75
CA LYS A 194 -0.01 9.35 26.17
C LYS A 194 0.63 8.25 25.32
#